data_AF-A0A7C4CI47-F1
#
_entry.id   AF-A0A7C4CI47-F1
#
_cell.length_a   1.000
_cell.length_b   1.000
_cell.length_c   1.000
_cell.angle_alpha   90.00
_cell.angle_beta   90.00
_cell.angle_gamma   90.00
#
_symmetry.space_group_name_H-M   'P 1'
#
loop_
_entity.id
_entity.type
_entity.pdbx_description
1 polymer ?
#
loop_
_entity_poly.entity_id
_entity_poly.type
_entity_poly.pdbx_seq_one_letter_code
_entity_poly.pdbx_strand_id
1 'polypeptide(L)'
;MSLKIGVEDIAKIFNQAWLELHCPPVKLRVGGKSDGGPRGPAAIYAVNGEVYVRPDIVPRGCDPHKYLLWYFRHELAHAHYCPYDLKTAYSLEKAAYSVTGNWDLAYLATHLFADLQVNINYLPRKFGELPYFMKVLRNYYTSILDYLLYEVYLHINPISKPSSKAIENVTKEMLAIILLDKPWHSKVQMLAITLTKLKTIRPSLFFPRRMREHLIRNPLMLREDLLPGSLKSFEEIFGSVSTPSDAREFFRQWIEPRLPPEEKEKVKKMMEGKLSSHKTKVRAESDKKEAAAGKRESEKKQGGRVGDNVRRLEFFGGDFGEEPRLPSSLSKPYEKIPSDIFNEAFWKRYWYKSRAERILMRYLSENPIRRPVWAVVKYPDDWYIEDEIEDLDIDVSLDEGPLIPEVTTLRWVEEPTYHGQSLIIGFVPSAIIILDASLSMLQIHDDAAIAAFIAYLSARRSGGQTSAITFSTKYVSADWSSPEELKEL
;
A
#
# COMPACT_ATOMS: atom_id res chain seq x y z
N MET A 1 8.09 -6.15 42.56
CA MET A 1 6.68 -6.41 42.22
C MET A 1 6.33 -5.58 41.00
N SER A 2 6.00 -6.20 39.86
CA SER A 2 5.41 -5.45 38.74
C SER A 2 3.94 -5.20 39.09
N LEU A 3 3.57 -3.94 39.36
CA LEU A 3 2.16 -3.55 39.40
C LEU A 3 1.59 -3.79 38.00
N LYS A 4 0.87 -4.89 37.82
CA LYS A 4 0.06 -5.12 36.62
C LYS A 4 -1.16 -4.24 36.75
N ILE A 5 -1.20 -3.13 36.02
CA ILE A 5 -2.42 -2.34 35.84
C ILE A 5 -3.48 -3.25 35.22
N GLY A 6 -4.73 -3.18 35.69
CA GLY A 6 -5.83 -3.91 35.09
C GLY A 6 -6.15 -3.43 33.68
N VAL A 7 -6.61 -4.33 32.81
CA VAL A 7 -7.01 -3.97 31.43
C VAL A 7 -8.07 -2.85 31.44
N GLU A 8 -8.99 -2.88 32.41
CA GLU A 8 -10.02 -1.85 32.60
C GLU A 8 -9.43 -0.47 32.91
N ASP A 9 -8.37 -0.42 33.71
CA ASP A 9 -7.70 0.85 34.05
C ASP A 9 -6.96 1.41 32.84
N ILE A 10 -6.30 0.56 32.05
CA ILE A 10 -5.67 0.96 30.78
C ILE A 10 -6.74 1.56 29.85
N ALA A 11 -7.90 0.92 29.72
CA ALA A 11 -9.00 1.41 28.90
C ALA A 11 -9.57 2.75 29.40
N LYS A 12 -9.73 2.92 30.71
CA LYS A 12 -10.17 4.20 31.30
C LYS A 12 -9.19 5.33 31.02
N ILE A 13 -7.89 5.10 31.21
CA ILE A 13 -6.85 6.11 30.97
C ILE A 13 -6.76 6.45 29.47
N PHE A 14 -6.87 5.44 28.60
CA PHE A 14 -6.90 5.65 27.16
C PHE A 14 -8.12 6.49 26.75
N ASN A 15 -9.31 6.14 27.23
CA ASN A 15 -10.54 6.90 26.95
C ASN A 15 -10.45 8.34 27.45
N GLN A 16 -9.81 8.57 28.61
CA GLN A 16 -9.54 9.92 29.08
C GLN A 16 -8.67 10.70 28.08
N ALA A 17 -7.51 10.17 27.68
CA ALA A 17 -6.62 10.82 26.71
C ALA A 17 -7.32 11.06 25.36
N TRP A 18 -8.12 10.08 24.92
CA TRP A 18 -8.89 10.14 23.68
C TRP A 18 -9.92 11.28 23.70
N LEU A 19 -10.68 11.43 24.79
CA LEU A 19 -11.62 12.54 24.99
C LEU A 19 -10.92 13.90 25.04
N GLU A 20 -9.80 14.00 25.76
CA GLU A 20 -9.02 15.24 25.91
C GLU A 20 -8.42 15.73 24.58
N LEU A 21 -8.14 14.81 23.65
CA LEU A 21 -7.52 15.13 22.35
C LEU A 21 -8.49 15.17 21.18
N HIS A 22 -9.78 14.89 21.40
CA HIS A 22 -10.83 14.88 20.36
C HIS A 22 -10.45 14.02 19.14
N CYS A 23 -9.90 12.83 19.40
CA CYS A 23 -9.49 11.90 18.36
C CYS A 23 -10.71 11.24 17.68
N PRO A 24 -10.59 10.76 16.43
CA PRO A 24 -11.64 9.99 15.76
C PRO A 24 -11.96 8.70 16.53
N PRO A 25 -13.16 8.10 16.33
CA PRO A 25 -13.57 6.89 17.03
C PRO A 25 -12.61 5.73 16.73
N VAL A 26 -12.09 5.11 17.78
CA VAL A 26 -11.14 3.99 17.69
C VAL A 26 -11.48 2.89 18.69
N LYS A 27 -11.13 1.66 18.33
CA LYS A 27 -11.31 0.49 19.18
C LYS A 27 -10.00 0.13 19.86
N LEU A 28 -9.96 0.20 21.18
CA LEU A 28 -8.80 -0.23 21.96
C LEU A 28 -8.77 -1.76 22.09
N ARG A 29 -7.61 -2.37 21.84
CA ARG A 29 -7.30 -3.77 22.09
C ARG A 29 -6.09 -3.86 23.02
N VAL A 30 -6.30 -4.36 24.23
CA VAL A 30 -5.24 -4.58 25.22
C VAL A 30 -4.86 -6.06 25.20
N GLY A 31 -3.63 -6.36 24.81
CA GLY A 31 -3.15 -7.74 24.67
C GLY A 31 -3.74 -8.46 23.45
N GLY A 32 -2.98 -8.51 22.35
CA GLY A 32 -3.35 -9.23 21.13
C GLY A 32 -2.13 -9.63 20.29
N LYS A 33 -2.05 -10.93 19.97
CA LYS A 33 -1.03 -11.71 19.22
C LYS A 33 0.44 -11.38 19.49
N SER A 34 0.92 -11.98 20.57
CA SER A 34 2.30 -12.43 20.73
C SER A 34 2.61 -13.60 19.79
N ASP A 35 2.83 -13.35 18.49
CA ASP A 35 3.50 -14.32 17.62
C ASP A 35 4.96 -13.85 17.41
N GLY A 36 5.86 -14.34 18.28
CA GLY A 36 7.31 -14.32 18.02
C GLY A 36 8.20 -13.45 18.94
N GLY A 37 8.28 -13.77 20.23
CA GLY A 37 9.41 -13.40 21.08
C GLY A 37 9.56 -11.91 21.46
N PRO A 38 10.65 -11.49 22.14
CA PRO A 38 10.78 -10.19 22.80
C PRO A 38 10.84 -8.95 21.88
N ARG A 39 10.41 -9.05 20.62
CA ARG A 39 10.54 -8.02 19.59
C ARG A 39 9.31 -7.98 18.67
N GLY A 40 8.12 -7.94 19.27
CA GLY A 40 6.87 -7.52 18.62
C GLY A 40 6.78 -5.99 18.43
N PRO A 41 5.76 -5.48 17.71
CA PRO A 41 5.61 -4.08 17.31
C PRO A 41 5.58 -3.13 18.53
N ALA A 42 5.71 -1.82 18.28
CA ALA A 42 5.78 -0.73 19.26
C ALA A 42 4.90 -0.91 20.51
N ALA A 43 5.28 -0.24 21.60
CA ALA A 43 4.53 -0.27 22.85
C ALA A 43 3.03 0.07 22.65
N ILE A 44 2.75 0.93 21.68
CA ILE A 44 1.44 1.20 21.11
C ILE A 44 1.57 1.22 19.59
N TYR A 45 0.61 0.62 18.88
CA TYR A 45 0.47 0.82 17.45
C TYR A 45 -1.01 0.89 17.07
N ALA A 46 -1.35 1.64 16.02
CA ALA A 46 -2.70 1.72 15.50
C ALA A 46 -2.74 1.31 14.04
N VAL A 47 -3.73 0.51 13.66
CA VAL A 47 -4.01 0.12 12.28
C VAL A 47 -5.51 -0.07 12.12
N ASN A 48 -6.07 0.47 11.03
CA ASN A 48 -7.46 0.24 10.62
C ASN A 48 -8.50 0.57 11.71
N GLY A 49 -8.28 1.65 12.46
CA GLY A 49 -9.16 2.09 13.54
C GLY A 49 -9.06 1.26 14.83
N GLU A 50 -8.08 0.36 14.93
CA GLU A 50 -7.80 -0.40 16.14
C GLU A 50 -6.45 0.01 16.74
N VAL A 51 -6.45 0.33 18.03
CA VAL A 51 -5.24 0.68 18.79
C VAL A 51 -4.85 -0.50 19.67
N TYR A 52 -3.64 -0.98 19.49
CA TYR A 52 -3.08 -2.10 20.23
C TYR A 52 -2.08 -1.60 21.25
N VAL A 53 -2.24 -2.03 22.50
CA VAL A 53 -1.37 -1.61 23.61
C VAL A 53 -0.72 -2.84 24.24
N ARG A 54 0.60 -2.77 24.42
CA ARG A 54 1.35 -3.80 25.12
C ARG A 54 1.14 -3.70 26.63
N PRO A 55 0.97 -4.85 27.33
CA PRO A 55 0.75 -4.87 28.76
C PRO A 55 2.00 -4.48 29.59
N ASP A 56 3.19 -4.48 28.99
CA ASP A 56 4.48 -4.18 29.63
C ASP A 56 5.01 -2.75 29.36
N ILE A 57 4.14 -1.83 28.94
CA ILE A 57 4.49 -0.47 28.51
C ILE A 57 5.05 0.43 29.62
N VAL A 58 4.65 0.22 30.88
CA VAL A 58 5.04 1.10 31.99
C VAL A 58 6.42 0.71 32.53
N PRO A 59 7.42 1.63 32.52
CA PRO A 59 8.72 1.39 33.13
C PRO A 59 8.62 1.17 34.64
N ARG A 60 9.51 0.35 35.19
CA ARG A 60 9.58 0.10 36.63
C ARG A 60 9.91 1.39 37.38
N GLY A 61 9.26 1.60 38.53
CA GLY A 61 9.51 2.76 39.42
C GLY A 61 8.76 4.04 39.04
N CYS A 62 7.89 4.00 38.02
CA CYS A 62 7.04 5.11 37.63
C CYS A 62 5.64 4.99 38.23
N ASP A 63 4.95 6.12 38.41
CA ASP A 63 3.49 6.14 38.61
C ASP A 63 2.82 5.59 37.34
N PRO A 64 2.18 4.41 37.40
CA PRO A 64 1.68 3.76 36.20
C PRO A 64 0.53 4.54 35.52
N HIS A 65 -0.32 5.21 36.30
CA HIS A 65 -1.45 5.99 35.77
C HIS A 65 -0.96 7.24 35.05
N LYS A 66 -0.06 8.01 35.70
CA LYS A 66 0.49 9.23 35.10
C LYS A 66 1.32 8.93 33.87
N TYR A 67 2.13 7.87 33.91
CA TYR A 67 2.94 7.48 32.76
C TYR A 67 2.06 7.13 31.56
N LEU A 68 1.07 6.24 31.75
CA LEU A 68 0.16 5.85 30.67
C LEU A 68 -0.62 7.03 30.10
N LEU A 69 -1.18 7.89 30.95
CA LEU A 69 -1.97 9.03 30.50
C LEU A 69 -1.14 9.93 29.59
N TRP A 70 0.07 10.28 30.02
CA TRP A 70 0.96 11.11 29.22
C TRP A 70 1.46 10.42 27.96
N TYR A 71 1.71 9.12 28.03
CA TYR A 71 2.09 8.33 26.87
C TYR A 71 0.96 8.29 25.82
N PHE A 72 -0.29 8.02 26.21
CA PHE A 72 -1.43 8.07 25.30
C PHE A 72 -1.66 9.46 24.73
N ARG A 73 -1.53 10.51 25.58
CA ARG A 73 -1.61 11.89 25.10
C ARG A 73 -0.57 12.19 24.02
N HIS A 74 0.66 11.69 24.17
CA HIS A 74 1.72 11.84 23.18
C HIS A 74 1.38 11.14 21.87
N GLU A 75 1.09 9.83 21.92
CA GLU A 75 0.80 9.04 20.72
C GLU A 75 -0.39 9.64 19.94
N LEU A 76 -1.52 9.87 20.63
CA LEU A 76 -2.74 10.42 20.02
C LEU A 76 -2.55 11.85 19.48
N ALA A 77 -1.61 12.61 20.04
CA ALA A 77 -1.30 13.94 19.52
C ALA A 77 -0.61 13.90 18.15
N HIS A 78 0.02 12.80 17.73
CA HIS A 78 0.55 12.70 16.37
C HIS A 78 -0.55 12.67 15.31
N ALA A 79 -1.65 11.98 15.60
CA ALA A 79 -2.84 11.95 14.75
C ALA A 79 -3.66 13.25 14.76
N HIS A 80 -3.48 14.09 15.79
CA HIS A 80 -4.26 15.33 15.97
C HIS A 80 -3.48 16.61 15.62
N TYR A 81 -2.17 16.66 15.88
CA TYR A 81 -1.38 17.88 15.82
C TYR A 81 -0.20 17.79 14.85
N CYS A 82 0.76 16.89 15.10
CA CYS A 82 1.98 16.84 14.29
C CYS A 82 2.51 15.40 14.15
N PRO A 83 2.62 14.86 12.93
CA PRO A 83 2.42 15.52 11.63
C PRO A 83 0.96 15.58 11.17
N TYR A 84 0.00 15.10 11.98
CA TYR A 84 -1.43 14.97 11.65
C TYR A 84 -1.76 13.87 10.63
N ASP A 85 -1.32 14.04 9.39
CA ASP A 85 -1.65 13.16 8.27
C ASP A 85 -0.39 12.68 7.52
N LEU A 86 -0.54 11.64 6.70
CA LEU A 86 0.58 11.08 5.93
C LEU A 86 1.11 12.08 4.90
N LYS A 87 0.23 12.91 4.33
CA LYS A 87 0.64 13.90 3.33
C LYS A 87 1.63 14.90 3.91
N THR A 88 1.36 15.39 5.11
CA THR A 88 2.23 16.30 5.85
C THR A 88 3.47 15.57 6.31
N ALA A 89 3.35 14.37 6.87
CA ALA A 89 4.49 13.57 7.32
C ALA A 89 5.50 13.33 6.18
N TYR A 90 5.02 12.90 5.01
CA TYR A 90 5.86 12.65 3.84
C TYR A 90 6.40 13.95 3.23
N SER A 91 5.66 15.06 3.30
CA SER A 91 6.16 16.37 2.87
C SER A 91 7.34 16.84 3.74
N LEU A 92 7.25 16.66 5.06
CA LEU A 92 8.34 16.95 6.00
C LEU A 92 9.54 16.04 5.75
N GLU A 93 9.30 14.75 5.52
CA GLU A 93 10.35 13.80 5.18
C GLU A 93 11.07 14.15 3.89
N LYS A 94 10.34 14.53 2.83
CA LYS A 94 10.94 15.02 1.58
C LYS A 94 11.80 16.26 1.81
N ALA A 95 11.38 17.17 2.68
CA ALA A 95 12.18 18.34 3.04
C ALA A 95 13.47 17.94 3.78
N ALA A 96 13.43 16.96 4.69
CA ALA A 96 14.64 16.41 5.30
C ALA A 96 15.53 15.67 4.28
N TYR A 97 14.93 14.94 3.34
CA TYR A 97 15.66 14.23 2.31
C TYR A 97 16.44 15.18 1.38
N SER A 98 15.85 16.33 1.03
CA SER A 98 16.49 17.32 0.16
C SER A 98 17.83 17.85 0.69
N VAL A 99 18.07 17.76 2.00
CA VAL A 99 19.33 18.20 2.64
C VAL A 99 20.25 17.06 3.06
N THR A 100 19.71 15.85 3.24
CA THR A 100 20.48 14.67 3.69
C THR A 100 20.89 13.73 2.57
N GLY A 101 20.11 13.65 1.48
CA GLY A 101 20.25 12.63 0.45
C GLY A 101 20.07 11.20 0.96
N ASN A 102 19.44 11.00 2.13
CA ASN A 102 19.31 9.70 2.76
C ASN A 102 17.93 9.54 3.45
N TRP A 103 17.09 8.65 2.92
CA TRP A 103 15.74 8.41 3.42
C TRP A 103 15.68 7.90 4.87
N ASP A 104 16.62 7.08 5.32
CA ASP A 104 16.67 6.61 6.71
C ASP A 104 16.92 7.76 7.71
N LEU A 105 17.80 8.71 7.34
CA LEU A 105 18.05 9.91 8.15
C LEU A 105 16.90 10.92 8.05
N ALA A 106 16.30 11.06 6.88
CA ALA A 106 15.16 11.95 6.66
C ALA A 106 13.94 11.53 7.50
N TYR A 107 13.64 10.23 7.53
CA TYR A 107 12.59 9.67 8.38
C TYR A 107 12.91 9.86 9.86
N LEU A 108 14.15 9.57 10.29
CA LEU A 108 14.58 9.81 11.68
C LEU A 108 14.44 11.28 12.08
N ALA A 109 14.81 12.22 11.21
CA ALA A 109 14.67 13.65 11.46
C ALA A 109 13.20 14.06 11.61
N THR A 110 12.33 13.51 10.75
CA THR A 110 10.89 13.77 10.78
C THR A 110 10.23 13.19 12.03
N HIS A 111 10.63 11.98 12.44
CA HIS A 111 10.17 11.35 13.67
C HIS A 111 10.60 12.14 14.91
N LEU A 112 11.88 12.49 14.99
CA LEU A 112 12.42 13.31 16.08
C LEU A 112 11.70 14.66 16.15
N PHE A 113 11.49 15.30 15.00
CA PHE A 113 10.75 16.56 14.93
C PHE A 113 9.33 16.41 15.47
N ALA A 114 8.57 15.41 15.00
CA ALA A 114 7.20 15.20 15.42
C ALA A 114 7.11 15.02 16.94
N ASP A 115 7.97 14.18 17.51
CA ASP A 115 7.96 13.88 18.94
C ASP A 115 8.31 15.11 19.78
N LEU A 116 9.36 15.84 19.40
CA LEU A 116 9.75 17.07 20.09
C LEU A 116 8.68 18.16 19.96
N GLN A 117 8.04 18.30 18.79
CA GLN A 117 6.99 19.28 18.54
C GLN A 117 5.74 18.97 19.38
N VAL A 118 5.39 17.69 19.54
CA VAL A 118 4.32 17.25 20.45
C VAL A 118 4.69 17.49 21.91
N ASN A 119 5.88 17.06 22.34
CA ASN A 119 6.24 16.98 23.76
C ASN A 119 6.69 18.30 24.37
N ILE A 120 7.31 19.18 23.58
CA ILE A 120 7.86 20.46 24.06
C ILE A 120 6.90 21.61 23.78
N ASN A 121 6.20 21.59 22.64
CA ASN A 121 5.33 22.70 22.24
C ASN A 121 3.86 22.42 22.53
N TYR A 122 3.28 21.34 21.99
CA TYR A 122 1.83 21.14 22.05
C TYR A 122 1.32 20.74 23.43
N LEU A 123 1.83 19.64 23.97
CA LEU A 123 1.36 19.06 25.21
C LEU A 123 1.52 20.01 26.42
N PRO A 124 2.68 20.67 26.63
CA PRO A 124 2.82 21.63 27.73
C PRO A 124 1.89 22.83 27.61
N ARG A 125 1.64 23.33 26.39
CA ARG A 125 0.71 24.46 26.19
C ARG A 125 -0.74 24.07 26.42
N LYS A 126 -1.13 22.85 26.04
CA LYS A 126 -2.50 22.36 26.21
C LYS A 126 -2.85 22.04 27.66
N PHE A 127 -1.92 21.45 28.41
CA PHE A 127 -2.17 20.96 29.77
C PHE A 127 -1.53 21.80 30.88
N GLY A 128 -0.67 22.76 30.55
CA GLY A 128 0.01 23.62 31.52
C GLY A 128 1.12 22.91 32.33
N GLU A 129 1.46 21.68 31.98
CA GLU A 129 2.49 20.88 32.65
C GLU A 129 3.38 20.11 31.66
N LEU A 130 4.63 19.87 32.05
CA LEU A 130 5.55 19.03 31.27
C LEU A 130 5.11 17.55 31.32
N PRO A 131 5.17 16.83 30.18
CA PRO A 131 4.88 15.40 30.12
C PRO A 131 5.60 14.59 31.19
N TYR A 132 4.88 13.68 31.86
CA TYR A 132 5.42 12.94 32.99
C TYR A 132 6.65 12.10 32.63
N PHE A 133 6.70 11.50 31.45
CA PHE A 133 7.85 10.71 31.01
C PHE A 133 9.14 11.53 30.83
N MET A 134 9.07 12.87 30.72
CA MET A 134 10.25 13.75 30.75
C MET A 134 10.80 13.97 32.16
N LYS A 135 10.03 13.57 33.19
CA LYS A 135 10.42 13.65 34.60
C LYS A 135 11.01 12.34 35.14
N VAL A 136 11.05 11.30 34.30
CA VAL A 136 11.45 9.95 34.67
C VAL A 136 12.87 9.66 34.15
N LEU A 137 13.74 9.16 35.03
CA LEU A 137 15.05 8.62 34.65
C LEU A 137 14.88 7.29 33.89
N ARG A 138 15.48 7.20 32.69
CA ARG A 138 15.55 5.95 31.93
C ARG A 138 16.95 5.35 32.04
N ASN A 139 17.02 4.08 32.46
CA ASN A 139 18.28 3.36 32.61
C ASN A 139 18.79 2.70 31.31
N TYR A 140 17.97 2.63 30.26
CA TYR A 140 18.31 1.99 28.99
C TYR A 140 17.58 2.63 27.81
N TYR A 141 18.28 2.76 26.68
CA TYR A 141 17.71 3.26 25.42
C TYR A 141 17.63 2.14 24.39
N THR A 142 16.46 1.97 23.80
CA THR A 142 16.21 0.98 22.76
C THR A 142 16.66 1.42 21.38
N SER A 143 16.85 2.73 21.17
CA SER A 143 17.18 3.31 19.87
C SER A 143 17.92 4.64 19.96
N ILE A 144 18.45 5.09 18.81
CA ILE A 144 19.02 6.42 18.67
C ILE A 144 17.97 7.52 18.83
N LEU A 145 16.73 7.28 18.38
CA LEU A 145 15.62 8.21 18.55
C LEU A 145 15.33 8.44 20.03
N ASP A 146 15.09 7.36 20.79
CA ASP A 146 14.82 7.40 22.23
C ASP A 146 15.94 8.11 22.99
N TYR A 147 17.18 7.83 22.59
CA TYR A 147 18.37 8.39 23.20
C TYR A 147 18.47 9.90 22.95
N LEU A 148 18.25 10.36 21.73
CA LEU A 148 18.29 11.79 21.38
C LEU A 148 17.14 12.56 22.04
N LEU A 149 15.92 12.00 22.04
CA LEU A 149 14.76 12.61 22.71
C LEU A 149 15.04 12.80 24.20
N TYR A 150 15.54 11.76 24.87
CA TYR A 150 15.86 11.83 26.29
C TYR A 150 16.93 12.88 26.60
N GLU A 151 18.02 12.92 25.82
CA GLU A 151 19.07 13.93 26.01
C GLU A 151 18.55 15.35 25.75
N VAL A 152 17.60 15.56 24.83
CA VAL A 152 16.90 16.84 24.68
C VAL A 152 16.07 17.16 25.92
N TYR A 153 15.34 16.18 26.48
CA TYR A 153 14.52 16.38 27.67
C TYR A 153 15.35 16.74 28.91
N LEU A 154 16.58 16.22 29.03
CA LEU A 154 17.50 16.59 30.11
C LEU A 154 17.87 18.09 30.11
N HIS A 155 17.84 18.78 28.97
CA HIS A 155 18.06 20.23 28.92
C HIS A 155 16.87 21.02 29.45
N ILE A 156 15.66 20.47 29.34
CA ILE A 156 14.43 21.08 29.86
C ILE A 156 14.26 20.79 31.35
N ASN A 157 14.55 19.54 31.75
CA ASN A 157 14.43 19.07 33.12
C ASN A 157 15.71 18.30 33.51
N PRO A 158 16.72 18.99 34.06
CA PRO A 158 18.04 18.41 34.34
C PRO A 158 18.01 17.48 35.56
N ILE A 159 17.63 16.22 35.34
CA ILE A 159 17.62 15.17 36.38
C ILE A 159 18.96 14.41 36.43
N SER A 160 19.68 14.35 35.32
CA SER A 160 21.00 13.71 35.20
C SER A 160 21.95 14.52 34.32
N LYS A 161 23.26 14.30 34.50
CA LYS A 161 24.27 14.91 33.62
C LYS A 161 24.23 14.26 32.22
N PRO A 162 24.45 15.05 31.15
CA PRO A 162 24.49 14.53 29.79
C PRO A 162 25.66 13.56 29.60
N SER A 163 25.46 12.56 28.75
CA SER A 163 26.43 11.48 28.56
C SER A 163 27.73 11.92 27.86
N SER A 164 27.68 12.97 27.03
CA SER A 164 28.85 13.47 26.31
C SER A 164 28.68 14.89 25.79
N LYS A 165 29.76 15.70 25.83
CA LYS A 165 29.79 17.09 25.32
C LYS A 165 29.37 17.23 23.85
N ALA A 166 29.73 16.28 22.98
CA ALA A 166 29.32 16.32 21.57
C ALA A 166 27.79 16.17 21.40
N ILE A 167 27.19 15.24 22.17
CA ILE A 167 25.75 15.00 22.14
C ILE A 167 25.01 16.14 22.84
N GLU A 168 25.57 16.65 23.93
CA GLU A 168 25.05 17.82 24.63
C GLU A 168 24.93 19.02 23.69
N ASN A 169 25.97 19.30 22.89
CA ASN A 169 25.93 20.41 21.93
C ASN A 169 24.86 20.20 20.85
N VAL A 170 24.78 18.99 20.29
CA VAL A 170 23.78 18.64 19.26
C VAL A 170 22.36 18.73 19.80
N THR A 171 22.13 18.25 21.02
CA THR A 171 20.79 18.24 21.65
C THR A 171 20.36 19.63 22.09
N LYS A 172 21.30 20.51 22.47
CA LYS A 172 21.06 21.95 22.63
C LYS A 172 20.65 22.61 21.31
N GLU A 173 21.33 22.29 20.21
CA GLU A 173 20.98 22.78 18.87
C GLU A 173 19.57 22.29 18.47
N MET A 174 19.26 21.01 18.70
CA MET A 174 17.92 20.44 18.43
C MET A 174 16.83 21.15 19.24
N LEU A 175 17.04 21.37 20.54
CA LEU A 175 16.09 22.09 21.39
C LEU A 175 15.88 23.53 20.88
N ALA A 176 16.97 24.23 20.55
CA ALA A 176 16.89 25.58 20.01
C ALA A 176 16.06 25.60 18.70
N ILE A 177 16.29 24.65 17.79
CA ILE A 177 15.55 24.54 16.51
C ILE A 177 14.04 24.39 16.75
N ILE A 178 13.63 23.52 17.69
CA ILE A 178 12.22 23.27 17.97
C ILE A 178 11.52 24.52 18.52
N LEU A 179 12.24 25.34 19.29
CA LEU A 179 11.73 26.57 19.88
C LEU A 179 11.73 27.77 18.92
N LEU A 180 12.39 27.69 17.76
CA LEU A 180 12.38 28.76 16.77
C LEU A 180 10.96 29.06 16.27
N ASP A 181 10.67 30.32 15.97
CA ASP A 181 9.47 30.68 15.22
C ASP A 181 9.73 30.55 13.71
N LYS A 182 9.70 29.31 13.23
CA LYS A 182 9.94 28.96 11.82
C LYS A 182 8.94 27.90 11.34
N PRO A 183 8.68 27.83 10.02
CA PRO A 183 7.88 26.75 9.43
C PRO A 183 8.45 25.37 9.76
N TRP A 184 7.56 24.38 9.86
CA TRP A 184 7.94 23.00 10.20
C TRP A 184 8.95 22.41 9.21
N HIS A 185 8.78 22.63 7.91
CA HIS A 185 9.72 22.18 6.87
C HIS A 185 11.15 22.68 7.14
N SER A 186 11.30 23.95 7.50
CA SER A 186 12.61 24.53 7.81
C SER A 186 13.21 23.93 9.09
N LYS A 187 12.40 23.70 10.13
CA LYS A 187 12.86 23.06 11.37
C LYS A 187 13.33 21.63 11.12
N VAL A 188 12.57 20.85 10.35
CA VAL A 188 12.90 19.48 9.98
C VAL A 188 14.19 19.43 9.17
N GLN A 189 14.38 20.35 8.21
CA GLN A 189 15.63 20.49 7.46
C GLN A 189 16.82 20.78 8.39
N MET A 190 16.67 21.72 9.31
CA MET A 190 17.73 22.05 10.28
C MET A 190 18.08 20.84 11.15
N LEU A 191 17.08 20.11 11.67
CA LEU A 191 17.31 18.88 12.44
C LEU A 191 18.02 17.81 11.60
N ALA A 192 17.65 17.64 10.34
CA ALA A 192 18.26 16.68 9.44
C ALA A 192 19.75 17.01 9.16
N ILE A 193 20.08 18.30 9.02
CA ILE A 193 21.47 18.78 8.93
C ILE A 193 22.23 18.47 10.22
N THR A 194 21.63 18.76 11.40
CA THR A 194 22.25 18.47 12.70
C THR A 194 22.50 16.97 12.89
N LEU A 195 21.55 16.11 12.50
CA LEU A 195 21.72 14.66 12.52
C LEU A 195 22.82 14.18 11.56
N THR A 196 22.96 14.80 10.39
CA THR A 196 24.04 14.50 9.44
C THR A 196 25.40 14.82 10.04
N LYS A 197 25.54 15.99 10.68
CA LYS A 197 26.76 16.35 11.44
C LYS A 197 27.05 15.33 12.54
N LEU A 198 26.02 14.94 13.32
CA LEU A 198 26.19 13.95 14.39
C LEU A 198 26.61 12.59 13.85
N LYS A 199 26.09 12.15 12.70
CA LYS A 199 26.51 10.91 12.03
C LYS A 199 27.98 10.93 11.63
N THR A 200 28.49 12.07 11.16
CA THR A 200 29.92 12.24 10.85
C THR A 200 30.79 12.16 12.10
N ILE A 201 30.35 12.74 13.23
CA ILE A 201 31.11 12.73 14.49
C ILE A 201 31.03 11.36 15.19
N ARG A 202 29.86 10.70 15.15
CA ARG A 202 29.57 9.41 15.81
C ARG A 202 28.86 8.44 14.88
N PRO A 203 29.56 7.84 13.91
CA PRO A 203 28.96 6.91 12.97
C PRO A 203 28.42 5.64 13.66
N SER A 204 29.00 5.24 14.81
CA SER A 204 28.58 4.08 15.58
C SER A 204 27.16 4.17 16.16
N LEU A 205 26.57 5.38 16.23
CA LEU A 205 25.17 5.53 16.63
C LEU A 205 24.19 5.24 15.48
N PHE A 206 24.64 5.35 14.22
CA PHE A 206 23.81 5.30 13.02
C PHE A 206 24.01 4.02 12.20
N PHE A 207 24.14 2.86 12.87
CA PHE A 207 24.21 1.58 12.17
C PHE A 207 22.94 1.34 11.34
N PRO A 208 23.00 1.27 10.00
CA PRO A 208 21.81 1.29 9.14
C PRO A 208 20.80 0.19 9.47
N ARG A 209 21.28 -1.02 9.74
CA ARG A 209 20.44 -2.16 10.09
C ARG A 209 19.66 -1.93 11.39
N ARG A 210 20.33 -1.44 12.44
CA ARG A 210 19.68 -1.16 13.74
C ARG A 210 18.67 -0.04 13.62
N MET A 211 19.00 1.00 12.85
CA MET A 211 18.06 2.09 12.58
C MET A 211 16.81 1.57 11.86
N ARG A 212 16.97 0.88 10.73
CA ARG A 212 15.84 0.34 9.96
C ARG A 212 14.96 -0.58 10.79
N GLU A 213 15.56 -1.51 11.52
CA GLU A 213 14.82 -2.43 12.40
C GLU A 213 14.01 -1.67 13.47
N HIS A 214 14.51 -0.54 13.97
CA HIS A 214 13.79 0.27 14.94
C HIS A 214 12.66 1.10 14.30
N LEU A 215 12.92 1.75 13.16
CA LEU A 215 11.95 2.58 12.46
C LEU A 215 10.76 1.76 11.96
N ILE A 216 10.99 0.53 11.48
CA ILE A 216 9.92 -0.39 11.08
C ILE A 216 9.08 -0.84 12.28
N ARG A 217 9.69 -0.95 13.47
CA ARG A 217 8.97 -1.41 14.67
C ARG A 217 8.17 -0.31 15.35
N ASN A 218 8.57 0.94 15.19
CA ASN A 218 7.92 2.12 15.77
C ASN A 218 7.61 3.12 14.65
N PRO A 219 6.62 2.83 13.79
CA PRO A 219 6.15 3.80 12.82
C PRO A 219 5.43 4.96 13.53
N LEU A 220 5.54 6.17 12.99
CA LEU A 220 4.74 7.30 13.47
C LEU A 220 3.26 6.99 13.30
N MET A 221 2.47 7.15 14.35
CA MET A 221 1.02 7.00 14.29
C MET A 221 0.37 8.23 13.64
N LEU A 222 -0.45 8.01 12.62
CA LEU A 222 -1.09 9.07 11.84
C LEU A 222 -2.61 9.02 11.98
N ARG A 223 -3.30 10.08 11.54
CA ARG A 223 -4.77 10.14 11.56
C ARG A 223 -5.40 8.98 10.79
N GLU A 224 -4.84 8.63 9.65
CA GLU A 224 -5.31 7.56 8.78
C GLU A 224 -5.28 6.19 9.48
N ASP A 225 -4.35 5.96 10.41
CA ASP A 225 -4.26 4.72 11.18
C ASP A 225 -5.46 4.53 12.13
N LEU A 226 -6.05 5.63 12.57
CA LEU A 226 -7.23 5.65 13.45
C LEU A 226 -8.55 5.51 12.66
N LEU A 227 -8.51 5.52 11.33
CA LEU A 227 -9.70 5.40 10.49
C LEU A 227 -9.83 3.99 9.90
N PRO A 228 -11.06 3.53 9.62
CA PRO A 228 -11.26 2.30 8.87
C PRO A 228 -10.72 2.46 7.43
N GLY A 229 -10.07 1.43 6.92
CA GLY A 229 -9.45 1.44 5.58
C GLY A 229 -8.12 2.19 5.52
N SER A 230 -7.36 2.27 6.62
CA SER A 230 -6.10 3.02 6.72
C SER A 230 -5.19 2.83 5.51
N LEU A 231 -4.93 1.59 5.07
CA LEU A 231 -4.07 1.29 3.93
C LEU A 231 -4.49 2.00 2.64
N LYS A 232 -5.80 2.15 2.36
CA LYS A 232 -6.27 2.84 1.14
C LYS A 232 -5.87 4.30 1.11
N SER A 233 -5.90 4.98 2.27
CA SER A 233 -5.47 6.37 2.37
C SER A 233 -3.96 6.52 2.17
N PHE A 234 -3.17 5.53 2.62
CA PHE A 234 -1.73 5.48 2.35
C PHE A 234 -1.42 5.23 0.88
N GLU A 235 -2.17 4.33 0.24
CA GLU A 235 -2.06 4.00 -1.18
C GLU A 235 -2.32 5.24 -2.07
N GLU A 236 -3.24 6.12 -1.72
CA GLU A 236 -3.50 7.36 -2.49
C GLU A 236 -2.25 8.25 -2.61
N ILE A 237 -1.55 8.45 -1.49
CA ILE A 237 -0.30 9.23 -1.44
C ILE A 237 0.82 8.45 -2.12
N PHE A 238 0.87 7.13 -1.92
CA PHE A 238 1.86 6.27 -2.55
C PHE A 238 1.78 6.32 -4.08
N GLY A 239 0.57 6.35 -4.64
CA GLY A 239 0.32 6.51 -6.07
C GLY A 239 0.79 7.85 -6.64
N SER A 240 1.09 8.85 -5.81
CA SER A 240 1.67 10.11 -6.25
C SER A 240 3.20 10.09 -6.38
N VAL A 241 3.88 9.05 -5.86
CA VAL A 241 5.33 8.92 -5.92
C VAL A 241 5.76 8.45 -7.32
N SER A 242 6.53 9.28 -8.02
CA SER A 242 6.93 9.02 -9.41
C SER A 242 8.20 8.16 -9.55
N THR A 243 9.18 8.33 -8.67
CA THR A 243 10.48 7.65 -8.79
C THR A 243 10.41 6.25 -8.16
N PRO A 244 10.86 5.17 -8.84
CA PRO A 244 10.88 3.82 -8.28
C PRO A 244 11.71 3.71 -6.98
N SER A 245 12.83 4.43 -6.90
CA SER A 245 13.68 4.45 -5.71
C SER A 245 12.95 5.06 -4.50
N ASP A 246 12.29 6.20 -4.70
CA ASP A 246 11.53 6.87 -3.63
C ASP A 246 10.31 6.04 -3.22
N ALA A 247 9.66 5.39 -4.18
CA ALA A 247 8.53 4.50 -3.93
C ALA A 247 8.93 3.29 -3.09
N ARG A 248 10.10 2.70 -3.37
CA ARG A 248 10.63 1.57 -2.57
C ARG A 248 10.87 1.97 -1.11
N GLU A 249 11.46 3.13 -0.89
CA GLU A 249 11.74 3.64 0.46
C GLU A 249 10.45 4.02 1.18
N PHE A 250 9.50 4.67 0.48
CA PHE A 250 8.17 4.98 0.99
C PHE A 250 7.43 3.71 1.41
N PHE A 251 7.43 2.66 0.58
CA PHE A 251 6.82 1.39 0.92
C PHE A 251 7.42 0.82 2.20
N ARG A 252 8.75 0.80 2.32
CA ARG A 252 9.45 0.27 3.49
C ARG A 252 9.11 1.01 4.79
N GLN A 253 9.01 2.34 4.72
CA GLN A 253 8.85 3.18 5.91
C GLN A 253 7.39 3.36 6.32
N TRP A 254 6.48 3.48 5.35
CA TRP A 254 5.08 3.86 5.60
C TRP A 254 4.10 2.69 5.44
N ILE A 255 4.29 1.81 4.45
CA ILE A 255 3.33 0.75 4.13
C ILE A 255 3.68 -0.57 4.83
N GLU A 256 4.91 -1.06 4.66
CA GLU A 256 5.39 -2.34 5.19
C GLU A 256 5.12 -2.51 6.70
N PRO A 257 5.34 -1.50 7.57
CA PRO A 257 5.04 -1.61 9.00
C PRO A 257 3.57 -1.81 9.35
N ARG A 258 2.66 -1.46 8.43
CA ARG A 258 1.20 -1.53 8.61
C ARG A 258 0.59 -2.76 7.96
N LEU A 259 1.39 -3.55 7.23
CA LEU A 259 0.96 -4.82 6.68
C LEU A 259 1.00 -5.91 7.75
N PRO A 260 0.05 -6.85 7.77
CA PRO A 260 0.13 -8.03 8.63
C PRO A 260 1.43 -8.83 8.34
N PRO A 261 2.17 -9.28 9.37
CA PRO A 261 3.42 -10.01 9.17
C PRO A 261 3.22 -11.31 8.39
N GLU A 262 2.05 -11.93 8.56
CA GLU A 262 1.66 -13.16 7.86
C GLU A 262 1.38 -12.92 6.37
N GLU A 263 1.12 -11.69 5.93
CA GLU A 263 0.67 -11.42 4.57
C GLU A 263 1.76 -11.74 3.55
N LYS A 264 2.98 -11.29 3.81
CA LYS A 264 4.14 -11.57 2.93
C LYS A 264 4.41 -13.07 2.82
N GLU A 265 4.30 -13.79 3.95
CA GLU A 265 4.47 -15.24 3.97
C GLU A 265 3.32 -15.99 3.28
N LYS A 266 2.08 -15.55 3.49
CA LYS A 266 0.88 -16.11 2.86
C LYS A 266 0.98 -15.98 1.34
N VAL A 267 1.31 -14.79 0.86
CA VAL A 267 1.49 -14.49 -0.57
C VAL A 267 2.63 -15.34 -1.16
N LYS A 268 3.75 -15.46 -0.44
CA LYS A 268 4.87 -16.32 -0.84
C LYS A 268 4.47 -17.80 -0.93
N LYS A 269 3.75 -18.33 0.07
CA LYS A 269 3.26 -19.71 0.10
C LYS A 269 2.26 -19.98 -1.04
N MET A 270 1.38 -19.03 -1.34
CA MET A 270 0.45 -19.12 -2.47
C MET A 270 1.20 -19.24 -3.81
N MET A 271 2.25 -18.43 -3.98
CA MET A 271 3.11 -18.46 -5.17
C MET A 271 3.85 -19.80 -5.29
N GLU A 272 4.50 -20.25 -4.22
CA GLU A 272 5.21 -21.54 -4.18
C GLU A 272 4.28 -22.73 -4.43
N GLY A 273 3.07 -22.69 -3.86
CA GLY A 273 2.02 -23.70 -4.07
C GLY A 273 1.61 -23.80 -5.54
N LYS A 274 1.38 -22.67 -6.21
CA LYS A 274 1.06 -22.65 -7.65
C LYS A 274 2.19 -23.21 -8.52
N LEU A 275 3.43 -22.81 -8.26
CA LEU A 275 4.60 -23.35 -8.98
C LEU A 275 4.73 -24.87 -8.78
N SER A 276 4.46 -25.38 -7.58
CA SER A 276 4.48 -26.83 -7.31
C SER A 276 3.36 -27.58 -8.02
N SER A 277 2.14 -27.04 -8.04
CA SER A 277 0.99 -27.65 -8.73
C SER A 277 1.21 -27.73 -10.24
N HIS A 278 1.89 -26.73 -10.81
CA HIS A 278 2.23 -26.70 -12.22
C HIS A 278 3.30 -27.75 -12.54
N LYS A 279 4.31 -27.95 -11.67
CA LYS A 279 5.27 -29.07 -11.82
C LYS A 279 4.59 -30.43 -11.81
N THR A 280 3.61 -30.65 -10.93
CA THR A 280 2.89 -31.92 -10.85
C THR A 280 2.02 -32.16 -12.09
N LYS A 281 1.37 -31.12 -12.63
CA LYS A 281 0.61 -31.20 -13.88
C LYS A 281 1.51 -31.48 -15.09
N VAL A 282 2.64 -30.77 -15.21
CA VAL A 282 3.62 -30.98 -16.29
C VAL A 282 4.21 -32.40 -16.24
N ARG A 283 4.50 -32.93 -15.03
CA ARG A 283 4.93 -34.33 -14.87
C ARG A 283 3.83 -35.34 -15.22
N ALA A 284 2.60 -35.12 -14.77
CA ALA A 284 1.49 -36.00 -15.11
C ALA A 284 1.18 -36.02 -16.62
N GLU A 285 1.39 -34.90 -17.32
CA GLU A 285 1.27 -34.82 -18.78
C GLU A 285 2.47 -35.42 -19.52
N SER A 286 3.70 -35.30 -19.00
CA SER A 286 4.86 -36.00 -19.57
C SER A 286 4.73 -37.51 -19.39
N ASP A 287 4.29 -37.98 -18.23
CA ASP A 287 4.12 -39.40 -17.93
C ASP A 287 2.98 -40.02 -18.74
N LYS A 288 1.89 -39.26 -18.99
CA LYS A 288 0.83 -39.68 -19.94
C LYS A 288 1.33 -39.74 -21.39
N LYS A 289 2.22 -38.83 -21.80
CA LYS A 289 2.84 -38.86 -23.14
C LYS A 289 3.84 -40.01 -23.29
N GLU A 290 4.62 -40.34 -22.25
CA GLU A 290 5.50 -41.50 -22.23
C GLU A 290 4.71 -42.82 -22.22
N ALA A 291 3.61 -42.90 -21.46
CA ALA A 291 2.71 -44.07 -21.49
C ALA A 291 2.00 -44.24 -22.85
N ALA A 292 1.65 -43.14 -23.53
CA ALA A 292 1.08 -43.18 -24.88
C ALA A 292 2.12 -43.49 -25.97
N ALA A 293 3.38 -43.07 -25.79
CA ALA A 293 4.50 -43.41 -26.66
C ALA A 293 4.93 -44.88 -26.49
N GLY A 294 4.97 -45.38 -25.25
CA GLY A 294 5.27 -46.78 -24.93
C GLY A 294 4.22 -47.76 -25.46
N LYS A 295 2.94 -47.35 -25.53
CA LYS A 295 1.89 -48.14 -26.22
C LYS A 295 2.01 -48.14 -27.75
N ARG A 296 2.67 -47.15 -28.36
CA ARG A 296 2.94 -47.12 -29.80
C ARG A 296 4.20 -47.88 -30.21
N GLU A 297 5.11 -48.15 -29.27
CA GLU A 297 6.29 -49.00 -29.52
C GLU A 297 5.98 -50.51 -29.42
N SER A 298 4.95 -50.91 -28.66
CA SER A 298 4.52 -52.31 -28.61
C SER A 298 3.69 -52.77 -29.82
N GLU A 299 3.18 -51.85 -30.64
CA GLU A 299 2.43 -52.17 -31.88
C GLU A 299 3.27 -52.07 -33.17
N LYS A 300 4.56 -51.68 -33.09
CA LYS A 300 5.47 -51.57 -34.25
C LYS A 300 6.48 -52.72 -34.38
N LYS A 301 6.10 -53.93 -33.98
CA LYS A 301 6.79 -55.17 -34.39
C LYS A 301 5.91 -56.03 -35.30
N GLN A 302 5.40 -55.45 -36.38
CA GLN A 302 5.03 -56.18 -37.60
C GLN A 302 4.83 -55.17 -38.74
N GLY A 303 5.60 -55.31 -39.82
CA GLY A 303 5.32 -54.65 -41.10
C GLY A 303 6.37 -53.65 -41.60
N GLY A 304 7.32 -54.15 -42.40
CA GLY A 304 7.58 -53.67 -43.77
C GLY A 304 8.07 -52.24 -44.03
N ARG A 305 9.26 -52.17 -44.64
CA ARG A 305 9.88 -51.01 -45.32
C ARG A 305 8.98 -50.32 -46.36
N VAL A 306 9.25 -49.02 -46.57
CA VAL A 306 9.21 -48.16 -47.79
C VAL A 306 8.71 -46.79 -47.31
N GLY A 307 9.48 -45.70 -47.30
CA GLY A 307 10.07 -44.97 -48.43
C GLY A 307 9.68 -43.49 -48.26
N ASP A 308 10.64 -42.57 -48.31
CA ASP A 308 10.44 -41.13 -48.24
C ASP A 308 9.50 -40.62 -49.34
N ASN A 309 8.54 -39.75 -48.99
CA ASN A 309 8.40 -38.41 -49.60
C ASN A 309 7.18 -37.61 -49.09
N VAL A 310 7.47 -36.35 -48.78
CA VAL A 310 6.67 -35.14 -49.07
C VAL A 310 5.28 -34.98 -48.44
N ARG A 311 5.26 -34.12 -47.42
CA ARG A 311 4.30 -33.04 -47.14
C ARG A 311 2.93 -33.16 -47.83
N ARG A 312 1.90 -33.47 -47.04
CA ARG A 312 0.54 -32.97 -47.29
C ARG A 312 0.01 -32.29 -46.04
N LEU A 313 -0.19 -30.98 -46.20
CA LEU A 313 -1.06 -30.15 -45.37
C LEU A 313 -2.45 -30.80 -45.39
N GLU A 314 -2.92 -31.31 -44.26
CA GLU A 314 -4.34 -31.54 -44.02
C GLU A 314 -4.70 -30.75 -42.75
N PHE A 315 -4.98 -29.48 -42.98
CA PHE A 315 -5.78 -28.65 -42.10
C PHE A 315 -7.25 -29.03 -42.30
N PHE A 316 -8.00 -29.06 -41.19
CA PHE A 316 -9.46 -29.21 -41.04
C PHE A 316 -10.03 -30.63 -40.89
N GLY A 317 -10.08 -31.09 -39.64
CA GLY A 317 -11.09 -31.99 -39.08
C GLY A 317 -11.30 -31.60 -37.62
N GLY A 318 -12.46 -31.05 -37.28
CA GLY A 318 -12.71 -30.33 -36.04
C GLY A 318 -12.79 -31.19 -34.78
N ASP A 319 -12.29 -30.60 -33.69
CA ASP A 319 -12.84 -30.75 -32.35
C ASP A 319 -12.86 -29.36 -31.71
N PHE A 320 -14.02 -28.95 -31.22
CA PHE A 320 -14.21 -27.68 -30.53
C PHE A 320 -13.43 -27.70 -29.20
N GLY A 321 -12.49 -26.76 -29.04
CA GLY A 321 -11.95 -26.37 -27.72
C GLY A 321 -10.52 -26.75 -27.39
N GLU A 322 -9.72 -27.33 -28.29
CA GLU A 322 -8.28 -27.47 -28.03
C GLU A 322 -7.54 -26.16 -28.35
N GLU A 323 -6.90 -25.60 -27.32
CA GLU A 323 -6.02 -24.43 -27.38
C GLU A 323 -4.92 -24.65 -28.44
N PRO A 324 -4.69 -23.70 -29.37
CA PRO A 324 -3.69 -23.86 -30.41
C PRO A 324 -2.31 -24.11 -29.78
N ARG A 325 -1.65 -25.21 -30.18
CA ARG A 325 -0.29 -25.54 -29.72
C ARG A 325 0.72 -24.58 -30.31
N LEU A 326 0.92 -23.45 -29.65
CA LEU A 326 2.05 -22.56 -29.90
C LEU A 326 3.36 -23.31 -29.55
N PRO A 327 4.43 -23.19 -30.36
CA PRO A 327 5.71 -23.83 -30.06
C PRO A 327 6.35 -23.17 -28.84
N SER A 328 6.03 -23.69 -27.64
CA SER A 328 6.51 -23.23 -26.34
C SER A 328 7.95 -23.68 -26.02
N SER A 329 8.78 -23.96 -27.03
CA SER A 329 10.13 -24.51 -26.82
C SER A 329 11.09 -23.50 -26.17
N LEU A 330 10.78 -22.21 -26.24
CA LEU A 330 11.62 -21.12 -25.72
C LEU A 330 11.18 -20.57 -24.35
N SER A 331 9.89 -20.64 -24.00
CA SER A 331 9.37 -20.11 -22.73
C SER A 331 8.94 -21.25 -21.80
N LYS A 332 9.57 -21.32 -20.63
CA LYS A 332 9.25 -22.35 -19.62
C LYS A 332 8.65 -21.69 -18.37
N PRO A 333 7.69 -22.31 -17.70
CA PRO A 333 7.20 -21.78 -16.42
C PRO A 333 8.34 -21.72 -15.40
N TYR A 334 8.27 -20.76 -14.47
CA TYR A 334 9.24 -20.72 -13.37
C TYR A 334 9.17 -22.01 -12.54
N GLU A 335 10.33 -22.59 -12.23
CA GLU A 335 10.42 -23.72 -11.31
C GLU A 335 10.50 -23.28 -9.84
N LYS A 336 11.14 -22.14 -9.61
CA LYS A 336 11.32 -21.47 -8.34
C LYS A 336 11.60 -20.00 -8.62
N ILE A 337 11.03 -19.13 -7.81
CA ILE A 337 11.24 -17.69 -7.92
C ILE A 337 12.27 -17.28 -6.86
N PRO A 338 13.40 -16.64 -7.24
CA PRO A 338 14.35 -16.08 -6.29
C PRO A 338 13.68 -15.12 -5.31
N SER A 339 14.16 -15.11 -4.06
CA SER A 339 13.62 -14.23 -3.01
C SER A 339 13.68 -12.76 -3.39
N ASP A 340 14.69 -12.36 -4.14
CA ASP A 340 14.93 -10.96 -4.50
C ASP A 340 13.88 -10.48 -5.50
N ILE A 341 13.57 -11.31 -6.51
CA ILE A 341 12.51 -11.04 -7.48
C ILE A 341 11.15 -10.97 -6.79
N PHE A 342 10.88 -11.90 -5.86
CA PHE A 342 9.64 -11.87 -5.07
C PHE A 342 9.53 -10.60 -4.23
N ASN A 343 10.60 -10.23 -3.51
CA ASN A 343 10.60 -9.01 -2.70
C ASN A 343 10.37 -7.77 -3.56
N GLU A 344 10.93 -7.74 -4.77
CA GLU A 344 10.74 -6.63 -5.71
C GLU A 344 9.30 -6.55 -6.23
N ALA A 345 8.74 -7.67 -6.68
CA ALA A 345 7.34 -7.75 -7.11
C ALA A 345 6.37 -7.39 -5.98
N PHE A 346 6.67 -7.82 -4.75
CA PHE A 346 5.80 -7.64 -3.59
C PHE A 346 5.57 -6.18 -3.21
N TRP A 347 6.57 -5.30 -3.33
CA TRP A 347 6.34 -3.86 -3.10
C TRP A 347 5.83 -3.17 -4.35
N LYS A 348 6.27 -3.59 -5.54
CA LYS A 348 5.84 -3.01 -6.83
C LYS A 348 4.35 -3.20 -7.08
N ARG A 349 3.75 -4.33 -6.70
CA ARG A 349 2.30 -4.55 -6.83
C ARG A 349 1.50 -3.45 -6.12
N TYR A 350 1.91 -3.07 -4.92
CA TYR A 350 1.25 -2.00 -4.16
C TYR A 350 1.40 -0.66 -4.88
N TRP A 351 2.59 -0.41 -5.43
CA TRP A 351 2.88 0.84 -6.12
C TRP A 351 2.10 0.97 -7.43
N TYR A 352 2.12 -0.06 -8.28
CA TYR A 352 1.40 -0.07 -9.55
C TYR A 352 -0.11 -0.01 -9.34
N LYS A 353 -0.64 -0.77 -8.37
CA LYS A 353 -2.05 -0.71 -7.98
C LYS A 353 -2.45 0.71 -7.56
N SER A 354 -1.70 1.30 -6.63
CA SER A 354 -1.96 2.67 -6.13
C SER A 354 -1.93 3.71 -7.25
N ARG A 355 -0.96 3.63 -8.17
CA ARG A 355 -0.86 4.53 -9.33
C ARG A 355 -2.02 4.33 -10.30
N ALA A 356 -2.34 3.09 -10.64
CA ALA A 356 -3.45 2.76 -11.52
C ALA A 356 -4.79 3.24 -10.96
N GLU A 357 -5.04 3.03 -9.66
CA GLU A 357 -6.25 3.53 -9.00
C GLU A 357 -6.34 5.05 -9.05
N ARG A 358 -5.24 5.75 -8.78
CA ARG A 358 -5.18 7.21 -8.87
C ARG A 358 -5.48 7.71 -10.30
N ILE A 359 -4.90 7.08 -11.31
CA ILE A 359 -5.14 7.42 -12.72
C ILE A 359 -6.62 7.20 -13.07
N LEU A 360 -7.20 6.06 -12.66
CA LEU A 360 -8.61 5.76 -12.85
C LEU A 360 -9.52 6.78 -12.17
N MET A 361 -9.25 7.12 -10.90
CA MET A 361 -10.04 8.12 -10.17
C MET A 361 -9.96 9.50 -10.82
N ARG A 362 -8.76 9.90 -11.27
CA ARG A 362 -8.58 11.15 -12.01
C ARG A 362 -9.37 11.14 -13.32
N TYR A 363 -9.23 10.09 -14.12
CA TYR A 363 -9.95 9.93 -15.38
C TYR A 363 -11.48 9.98 -15.20
N LEU A 364 -12.01 9.30 -14.18
CA LEU A 364 -13.43 9.29 -13.84
C LEU A 364 -13.92 10.64 -13.28
N SER A 365 -13.06 11.40 -12.60
CA SER A 365 -13.40 12.74 -12.10
C SER A 365 -13.41 13.79 -13.22
N GLU A 366 -12.49 13.67 -14.19
CA GLU A 366 -12.38 14.58 -15.33
C GLU A 366 -13.44 14.29 -16.41
N ASN A 367 -13.97 13.06 -16.46
CA ASN A 367 -15.00 12.64 -17.43
C ASN A 367 -16.32 12.22 -16.73
N PRO A 368 -17.10 13.19 -16.20
CA PRO A 368 -18.37 12.89 -15.52
C PRO A 368 -19.45 12.29 -16.45
N ILE A 369 -19.29 12.45 -17.77
CA ILE A 369 -20.23 12.02 -18.82
C ILE A 369 -20.43 10.49 -18.86
N ARG A 370 -19.51 9.70 -18.27
CA ARG A 370 -19.61 8.23 -18.22
C ARG A 370 -20.19 7.66 -16.93
N ARG A 371 -20.77 8.47 -16.05
CA ARG A 371 -21.67 7.93 -15.04
C ARG A 371 -22.98 7.62 -15.77
N PRO A 372 -23.45 6.36 -15.85
CA PRO A 372 -24.81 6.12 -16.30
C PRO A 372 -25.73 6.76 -15.27
N VAL A 373 -26.15 7.98 -15.56
CA VAL A 373 -27.22 8.65 -14.85
C VAL A 373 -28.47 8.16 -15.54
N TRP A 374 -29.43 7.60 -14.80
CA TRP A 374 -30.75 7.38 -15.37
C TRP A 374 -31.24 8.72 -15.91
N ALA A 375 -31.44 8.76 -17.21
CA ALA A 375 -32.14 9.84 -17.84
C ALA A 375 -33.62 9.47 -17.80
N VAL A 376 -34.43 10.31 -17.16
CA VAL A 376 -35.88 10.13 -17.21
C VAL A 376 -36.35 10.87 -18.45
N VAL A 377 -36.99 10.14 -19.35
CA VAL A 377 -37.69 10.68 -20.51
C VAL A 377 -38.69 11.72 -20.02
N LYS A 378 -38.53 12.99 -20.42
CA LYS A 378 -39.30 14.10 -19.86
C LYS A 378 -40.41 14.58 -20.79
N TYR A 379 -40.08 14.87 -22.05
CA TYR A 379 -41.02 15.31 -23.08
C TYR A 379 -40.45 15.01 -24.47
N PRO A 380 -41.32 14.85 -25.48
CA PRO A 380 -40.90 14.77 -26.87
C PRO A 380 -40.52 16.17 -27.38
N ASP A 381 -39.47 16.25 -28.19
CA ASP A 381 -38.98 17.46 -28.84
C ASP A 381 -38.66 17.16 -30.32
N ASP A 382 -38.56 18.19 -31.15
CA ASP A 382 -38.28 18.00 -32.57
C ASP A 382 -36.86 17.42 -32.75
N TRP A 383 -36.75 16.41 -33.60
CA TRP A 383 -35.46 15.85 -34.02
C TRP A 383 -34.89 16.68 -35.18
N TYR A 384 -33.69 17.23 -34.99
CA TYR A 384 -33.01 18.05 -35.97
C TYR A 384 -31.98 17.24 -36.78
N ILE A 385 -31.62 17.73 -37.96
CA ILE A 385 -30.59 17.12 -38.82
C ILE A 385 -29.22 17.06 -38.12
N GLU A 386 -28.99 17.94 -37.14
CA GLU A 386 -27.77 18.00 -36.35
C GLU A 386 -27.74 16.96 -35.20
N ASP A 387 -28.88 16.37 -34.84
CA ASP A 387 -28.97 15.35 -33.78
C ASP A 387 -28.50 13.97 -34.27
N GLU A 388 -28.14 13.09 -33.33
CA GLU A 388 -27.75 11.71 -33.65
C GLU A 388 -28.96 10.92 -34.16
N ILE A 389 -28.76 10.04 -35.13
CA ILE A 389 -29.88 9.26 -35.72
C ILE A 389 -30.46 8.25 -34.73
N GLU A 390 -29.66 7.86 -33.74
CA GLU A 390 -30.03 7.02 -32.61
C GLU A 390 -31.07 7.69 -31.68
N ASP A 391 -31.15 9.03 -31.68
CA ASP A 391 -32.08 9.78 -30.83
C ASP A 391 -33.48 9.91 -31.45
N LEU A 392 -33.66 9.56 -32.73
CA LEU A 392 -34.95 9.62 -33.44
C LEU A 392 -35.89 8.52 -32.95
N ASP A 393 -37.04 8.90 -32.38
CA ASP A 393 -38.10 7.96 -32.04
C ASP A 393 -38.98 7.71 -33.27
N ILE A 394 -38.70 6.60 -33.96
CA ILE A 394 -39.42 6.21 -35.18
C ILE A 394 -40.90 5.93 -34.90
N ASP A 395 -41.23 5.35 -33.75
CA ASP A 395 -42.59 4.93 -33.46
C ASP A 395 -43.49 6.14 -33.24
N VAL A 396 -43.04 7.11 -32.44
CA VAL A 396 -43.77 8.36 -32.20
C VAL A 396 -43.81 9.23 -33.45
N SER A 397 -42.71 9.32 -34.20
CA SER A 397 -42.65 10.12 -35.42
C SER A 397 -43.59 9.60 -36.52
N LEU A 398 -43.73 8.27 -36.64
CA LEU A 398 -44.65 7.66 -37.62
C LEU A 398 -46.12 7.86 -37.25
N ASP A 399 -46.43 7.98 -35.96
CA ASP A 399 -47.78 8.33 -35.48
C ASP A 399 -48.14 9.79 -35.82
N GLU A 400 -47.15 10.70 -35.88
CA GLU A 400 -47.37 12.09 -36.31
C GLU A 400 -47.48 12.24 -37.83
N GLY A 401 -46.71 11.47 -38.61
CA GLY A 401 -46.78 11.53 -40.06
C GLY A 401 -45.59 10.93 -40.81
N PRO A 402 -45.44 11.23 -42.11
CA PRO A 402 -44.27 10.81 -42.88
C PRO A 402 -43.02 11.50 -42.33
N LEU A 403 -41.94 10.75 -42.09
CA LEU A 403 -40.71 11.23 -41.47
C LEU A 403 -40.07 12.41 -42.24
N ILE A 404 -40.37 13.63 -41.81
CA ILE A 404 -39.80 14.88 -42.28
C ILE A 404 -39.07 15.53 -41.09
N PRO A 405 -37.72 15.68 -41.17
CA PRO A 405 -36.90 16.35 -40.17
C PRO A 405 -37.49 17.69 -39.74
N GLU A 406 -37.47 18.01 -38.45
CA GLU A 406 -37.95 19.28 -37.87
C GLU A 406 -39.46 19.56 -38.01
N VAL A 407 -40.24 18.63 -38.58
CA VAL A 407 -41.68 18.83 -38.84
C VAL A 407 -42.55 17.73 -38.26
N THR A 408 -42.09 16.48 -38.33
CA THR A 408 -42.85 15.27 -37.90
C THR A 408 -41.94 14.23 -37.25
N THR A 409 -40.65 14.53 -37.12
CA THR A 409 -39.67 13.66 -36.48
C THR A 409 -39.45 14.14 -35.07
N LEU A 410 -39.69 13.27 -34.11
CA LEU A 410 -39.56 13.54 -32.70
C LEU A 410 -38.45 12.72 -32.07
N ARG A 411 -37.86 13.29 -31.03
CA ARG A 411 -36.93 12.64 -30.12
C ARG A 411 -37.38 12.83 -28.69
N TRP A 412 -36.94 11.97 -27.80
CA TRP A 412 -37.17 12.16 -26.37
C TRP A 412 -36.05 12.95 -25.73
N VAL A 413 -36.41 14.04 -25.04
CA VAL A 413 -35.44 14.78 -24.23
C VAL A 413 -35.28 14.10 -22.88
N GLU A 414 -34.04 13.68 -22.63
CA GLU A 414 -33.61 12.92 -21.47
C GLU A 414 -32.91 13.84 -20.45
N GLU A 415 -33.42 13.93 -19.21
CA GLU A 415 -32.76 14.69 -18.12
C GLU A 415 -32.07 13.75 -17.12
N PRO A 416 -30.77 13.96 -16.81
CA PRO A 416 -30.04 13.12 -15.86
C PRO A 416 -30.55 13.32 -14.43
N THR A 417 -31.00 12.24 -13.78
CA THR A 417 -31.39 12.26 -12.36
C THR A 417 -30.19 12.21 -11.40
N TYR A 418 -29.99 13.27 -10.61
CA TYR A 418 -28.79 13.43 -9.80
C TYR A 418 -28.69 12.56 -8.53
N HIS A 419 -29.69 11.75 -8.16
CA HIS A 419 -29.70 11.04 -6.87
C HIS A 419 -30.27 9.61 -6.93
N GLY A 420 -29.49 8.65 -6.40
CA GLY A 420 -29.99 7.37 -5.88
C GLY A 420 -29.80 6.17 -6.80
N GLN A 421 -28.69 5.45 -6.62
CA GLN A 421 -28.42 4.07 -7.09
C GLN A 421 -28.31 3.90 -8.62
N SER A 422 -27.07 3.94 -9.12
CA SER A 422 -26.74 3.44 -10.47
C SER A 422 -26.72 1.91 -10.47
N LEU A 423 -27.68 1.27 -11.15
CA LEU A 423 -27.53 -0.12 -11.59
C LEU A 423 -26.63 -0.14 -12.83
N ILE A 424 -25.47 -0.79 -12.74
CA ILE A 424 -24.59 -1.02 -13.90
C ILE A 424 -25.22 -2.12 -14.75
N ILE A 425 -26.04 -1.74 -15.73
CA ILE A 425 -26.46 -2.64 -16.82
C ILE A 425 -25.47 -2.45 -17.98
N GLY A 426 -24.22 -2.85 -17.74
CA GLY A 426 -23.14 -2.80 -18.72
C GLY A 426 -22.51 -4.17 -18.89
N PHE A 427 -22.00 -4.46 -20.08
CA PHE A 427 -21.23 -5.68 -20.34
C PHE A 427 -20.09 -5.76 -19.32
N VAL A 428 -20.10 -6.79 -18.48
CA VAL A 428 -19.06 -7.03 -17.48
C VAL A 428 -17.83 -7.57 -18.20
N PRO A 429 -16.77 -6.77 -18.46
CA PRO A 429 -15.70 -7.19 -19.36
C PRO A 429 -14.80 -8.17 -18.62
N SER A 430 -14.68 -9.40 -19.15
CA SER A 430 -13.65 -10.33 -18.68
C SER A 430 -12.35 -10.07 -19.44
N ALA A 431 -11.22 -10.03 -18.73
CA ALA A 431 -9.94 -9.61 -19.30
C ALA A 431 -8.82 -10.62 -19.05
N ILE A 432 -8.07 -10.94 -20.10
CA ILE A 432 -6.77 -11.62 -20.01
C ILE A 432 -5.70 -10.54 -20.12
N ILE A 433 -4.94 -10.34 -19.05
CA ILE A 433 -3.85 -9.37 -19.02
C ILE A 433 -2.54 -10.10 -19.33
N ILE A 434 -1.87 -9.68 -20.39
CA ILE A 434 -0.57 -10.21 -20.79
C ILE A 434 0.44 -9.08 -20.69
N LEU A 435 1.44 -9.23 -19.82
CA LEU A 435 2.52 -8.27 -19.64
C LEU A 435 3.84 -8.87 -20.16
N ASP A 436 4.49 -8.20 -21.11
CA ASP A 436 5.84 -8.57 -21.54
C ASP A 436 6.88 -7.98 -20.57
N ALA A 437 7.61 -8.87 -19.88
CA ALA A 437 8.71 -8.57 -18.97
C ALA A 437 10.08 -8.94 -19.56
N SER A 438 10.19 -8.95 -20.90
CA SER A 438 11.45 -9.13 -21.62
C SER A 438 12.44 -7.99 -21.36
N LEU A 439 13.74 -8.25 -21.57
CA LEU A 439 14.78 -7.23 -21.38
C LEU A 439 14.59 -5.99 -22.28
N SER A 440 13.97 -6.16 -23.45
CA SER A 440 13.61 -5.05 -24.35
C SER A 440 12.59 -4.08 -23.75
N MET A 441 11.78 -4.53 -22.79
CA MET A 441 10.75 -3.73 -22.15
C MET A 441 11.26 -2.97 -20.91
N LEU A 442 12.51 -3.18 -20.46
CA LEU A 442 13.01 -2.66 -19.18
C LEU A 442 12.78 -1.15 -18.96
N GLN A 443 12.92 -0.33 -20.00
CA GLN A 443 12.76 1.13 -19.88
C GLN A 443 11.31 1.57 -19.71
N ILE A 444 10.37 0.81 -20.29
CA ILE A 444 8.93 1.12 -20.32
C ILE A 444 8.11 0.16 -19.44
N HIS A 445 8.79 -0.74 -18.74
CA HIS A 445 8.17 -1.83 -17.99
C HIS A 445 7.23 -1.30 -16.91
N ASP A 446 7.64 -0.24 -16.20
CA ASP A 446 6.84 0.31 -15.10
C ASP A 446 5.54 0.95 -15.65
N ASP A 447 5.61 1.65 -16.78
CA ASP A 447 4.42 2.22 -17.44
C ASP A 447 3.52 1.13 -18.03
N ALA A 448 4.09 0.09 -18.64
CA ALA A 448 3.37 -1.07 -19.14
C ALA A 448 2.66 -1.83 -18.00
N ALA A 449 3.34 -1.98 -16.86
CA ALA A 449 2.75 -2.59 -15.67
C ALA A 449 1.61 -1.73 -15.12
N ILE A 450 1.76 -0.41 -15.03
CA ILE A 450 0.67 0.49 -14.61
C ILE A 450 -0.53 0.36 -15.55
N ALA A 451 -0.32 0.33 -16.87
CA ALA A 451 -1.39 0.13 -17.85
C ALA A 451 -2.10 -1.23 -17.68
N ALA A 452 -1.33 -2.30 -17.43
CA ALA A 452 -1.86 -3.62 -17.11
C ALA A 452 -2.72 -3.60 -15.83
N PHE A 453 -2.28 -2.91 -14.78
CA PHE A 453 -3.06 -2.70 -13.56
C PHE A 453 -4.32 -1.88 -13.80
N ILE A 454 -4.29 -0.86 -14.66
CA ILE A 454 -5.49 -0.09 -15.04
C ILE A 454 -6.52 -0.99 -15.71
N ALA A 455 -6.12 -1.81 -16.69
CA ALA A 455 -7.01 -2.76 -17.35
C ALA A 455 -7.58 -3.79 -16.37
N TYR A 456 -6.71 -4.37 -15.53
CA TYR A 456 -7.08 -5.32 -14.47
C TYR A 456 -8.11 -4.74 -13.50
N LEU A 457 -7.83 -3.56 -12.94
CA LEU A 457 -8.71 -2.91 -11.97
C LEU A 457 -10.03 -2.45 -12.59
N SER A 458 -10.00 -2.00 -13.86
CA SER A 458 -11.22 -1.61 -14.58
C SER A 458 -12.16 -2.81 -14.78
N ALA A 459 -11.63 -3.92 -15.32
CA ALA A 459 -12.39 -5.14 -15.52
C ALA A 459 -12.97 -5.68 -14.21
N ARG A 460 -12.15 -5.69 -13.15
CA ARG A 460 -12.55 -6.12 -11.82
C ARG A 460 -13.64 -5.23 -11.21
N ARG A 461 -13.50 -3.90 -11.27
CA ARG A 461 -14.49 -2.95 -10.69
C ARG A 461 -15.85 -3.07 -11.37
N SER A 462 -15.87 -3.44 -12.65
CA SER A 462 -17.09 -3.75 -13.40
C SER A 462 -17.67 -5.14 -13.10
N GLY A 463 -17.03 -5.96 -12.25
CA GLY A 463 -17.49 -7.30 -11.86
C GLY A 463 -16.95 -8.45 -12.70
N GLY A 464 -15.97 -8.18 -13.59
CA GLY A 464 -15.49 -9.16 -14.57
C GLY A 464 -14.46 -10.14 -14.04
N GLN A 465 -14.34 -11.28 -14.72
CA GLN A 465 -13.29 -12.24 -14.44
C GLN A 465 -11.98 -11.74 -15.04
N THR A 466 -10.87 -12.00 -14.36
CA THR A 466 -9.53 -11.61 -14.81
C THR A 466 -8.56 -12.78 -14.74
N SER A 467 -7.66 -12.88 -15.70
CA SER A 467 -6.47 -13.74 -15.65
C SER A 467 -5.24 -12.93 -16.03
N ALA A 468 -4.08 -13.27 -15.48
CA ALA A 468 -2.85 -12.50 -15.67
C ALA A 468 -1.70 -13.43 -16.05
N ILE A 469 -0.91 -13.01 -17.04
CA ILE A 469 0.27 -13.74 -17.50
C ILE A 469 1.41 -12.75 -17.67
N THR A 470 2.52 -12.99 -16.97
CA THR A 470 3.76 -12.23 -17.16
C THR A 470 4.69 -13.06 -18.04
N PHE A 471 4.88 -12.60 -19.28
CA PHE A 471 5.63 -13.30 -20.31
C PHE A 471 7.10 -12.84 -20.33
N SER A 472 8.02 -13.81 -20.32
CA SER A 472 9.45 -13.63 -20.59
C SER A 472 10.02 -15.01 -20.98
N THR A 473 11.34 -15.16 -21.03
CA THR A 473 12.00 -16.48 -21.16
C THR A 473 11.50 -17.49 -20.12
N LYS A 474 11.08 -16.99 -18.96
CA LYS A 474 10.28 -17.72 -17.99
C LYS A 474 9.02 -16.95 -17.66
N TYR A 475 7.90 -17.64 -17.45
CA TYR A 475 6.62 -17.00 -17.19
C TYR A 475 5.97 -17.49 -15.89
N VAL A 476 5.09 -16.65 -15.36
CA VAL A 476 4.15 -16.96 -14.28
C VAL A 476 2.76 -16.62 -14.80
N SER A 477 1.80 -17.53 -14.59
CA SER A 477 0.41 -17.32 -14.96
C SER A 477 -0.50 -17.48 -13.74
N ALA A 478 -1.54 -16.65 -13.71
CA ALA A 478 -2.63 -16.69 -12.75
C ALA A 478 -3.95 -16.85 -13.50
N ASP A 479 -4.50 -18.07 -13.45
CA ASP A 479 -5.77 -18.44 -14.08
C ASP A 479 -6.95 -17.63 -13.52
N TRP A 480 -8.11 -17.70 -14.18
CA TRP A 480 -9.36 -17.04 -13.77
C TRP A 480 -9.74 -17.27 -12.30
N SER A 481 -9.54 -18.51 -11.81
CA SER A 481 -9.86 -18.93 -10.43
C SER A 481 -8.76 -18.65 -9.42
N SER A 482 -7.65 -18.02 -9.83
CA SER A 482 -6.55 -17.70 -8.92
C SER A 482 -6.91 -16.56 -7.99
N PRO A 483 -6.34 -16.52 -6.76
CA PRO A 483 -6.57 -15.40 -5.84
C PRO A 483 -6.03 -14.09 -6.41
N GLU A 484 -6.64 -12.97 -6.01
CA GLU A 484 -6.28 -11.62 -6.48
C GLU A 484 -4.81 -11.29 -6.20
N GLU A 485 -4.31 -11.68 -5.02
CA GLU A 485 -2.93 -11.39 -4.61
C GLU A 485 -1.90 -12.06 -5.50
N LEU A 486 -2.26 -13.14 -6.20
CA LEU A 486 -1.41 -13.80 -7.18
C LEU A 486 -1.51 -13.13 -8.56
N LYS A 487 -2.67 -12.61 -8.94
CA LYS A 487 -2.86 -11.88 -10.21
C LYS A 487 -2.16 -10.52 -10.20
N GLU A 488 -1.99 -9.94 -9.01
CA GLU A 488 -1.29 -8.66 -8.80
C GLU A 488 0.24 -8.82 -8.65
N LEU A 489 0.77 -10.04 -8.54
CA LEU A 489 2.21 -10.34 -8.45
C LEU A 489 2.83 -10.56 -9.82
#